data_AF-A0A3A3FUZ4-F1
#
_entry.id   AF-A0A3A3FUZ4-F1
#
_cell.length_a   1.000
_cell.length_b   1.000
_cell.length_c   1.000
_cell.angle_alpha   90.00
_cell.angle_beta   90.00
_cell.angle_gamma   90.00
#
_symmetry.space_group_name_H-M   'P 1'
#
loop_
_entity.id
_entity.type
_entity.pdbx_description
1 polymer ?
#
loop_
_entity_poly.entity_id
_entity_poly.type
_entity_poly.pdbx_seq_one_letter_code
_entity_poly.pdbx_strand_id
1 'polypeptide(L)'
;MPTFRKYAATMLFATAGISTHAVHAAQDAMSRAEARQTVEDRTPQAQFQTSKREANAAYQEALAECKKMRGTDRNKCMSEAKTNLQNDLAEARKALTSGQ
;
A
#
# COMPACT_ATOMS: atom_id res chain seq x y z
N MET A 1 -37.37 28.52 -41.86
CA MET A 1 -38.15 27.49 -41.14
C MET A 1 -37.16 26.45 -40.61
N PRO A 2 -37.29 25.98 -39.36
CA PRO A 2 -36.68 26.68 -38.22
C PRO A 2 -35.50 25.94 -37.56
N THR A 3 -34.59 26.76 -37.05
CA THR A 3 -33.60 26.48 -36.01
C THR A 3 -34.29 26.18 -34.67
N PHE A 4 -34.04 25.01 -34.07
CA PHE A 4 -34.40 24.68 -32.69
C PHE A 4 -33.11 24.32 -31.95
N ARG A 5 -32.47 25.26 -31.25
CA ARG A 5 -32.79 25.84 -29.93
C ARG A 5 -32.49 24.85 -28.80
N LYS A 6 -31.31 25.10 -28.20
CA LYS A 6 -30.97 25.01 -26.77
C LYS A 6 -32.05 24.36 -25.90
N TYR A 7 -31.79 23.13 -25.44
CA TYR A 7 -32.41 22.62 -24.22
C TYR A 7 -31.31 22.46 -23.18
N ALA A 8 -31.12 23.53 -22.43
CA ALA A 8 -30.54 23.49 -21.10
C ALA A 8 -31.43 22.58 -20.25
N ALA A 9 -30.96 21.36 -19.98
CA ALA A 9 -31.57 20.50 -18.98
C ALA A 9 -31.07 20.98 -17.62
N THR A 10 -31.84 21.89 -17.03
CA THR A 10 -31.68 22.38 -15.65
C THR A 10 -31.84 21.18 -14.71
N MET A 11 -30.73 20.62 -14.23
CA MET A 11 -30.71 19.64 -13.14
C MET A 11 -31.09 20.34 -11.84
N LEU A 12 -32.39 20.34 -11.54
CA LEU A 12 -32.94 20.64 -10.22
C LEU A 12 -32.56 19.50 -9.28
N PHE A 13 -31.44 19.64 -8.57
CA PHE A 13 -31.16 18.82 -7.40
C PHE A 13 -32.06 19.29 -6.25
N ALA A 14 -33.17 18.58 -6.05
CA ALA A 14 -33.99 18.71 -4.86
C ALA A 14 -33.19 18.22 -3.65
N THR A 15 -32.83 19.14 -2.75
CA THR A 15 -32.22 18.85 -1.45
C THR A 15 -33.27 18.26 -0.51
N ALA A 16 -33.41 16.94 -0.53
CA ALA A 16 -34.18 16.21 0.47
C ALA A 16 -33.39 16.14 1.79
N GLY A 17 -34.03 16.58 2.88
CA GLY A 17 -33.44 16.81 4.20
C GLY A 17 -32.74 15.61 4.81
N ILE A 18 -31.57 15.87 5.40
CA ILE A 18 -30.80 14.90 6.18
C ILE A 18 -31.20 15.07 7.64
N SER A 19 -31.82 14.02 8.20
CA SER A 19 -32.21 13.89 9.60
C SER A 19 -30.99 13.96 10.52
N THR A 20 -30.92 14.95 11.40
CA THR A 20 -29.74 15.33 12.22
C THR A 20 -29.46 14.48 13.46
N HIS A 21 -30.13 13.33 13.67
CA HIS A 21 -30.06 12.63 14.96
C HIS A 21 -29.21 11.35 14.99
N ALA A 22 -28.60 10.93 13.87
CA ALA A 22 -27.66 9.79 13.84
C ALA A 22 -26.19 10.22 13.64
N VAL A 23 -25.95 11.52 13.50
CA VAL A 23 -24.65 12.06 13.06
C VAL A 23 -23.57 11.90 14.15
N HIS A 24 -23.92 12.02 15.44
CA HIS A 24 -22.95 11.90 16.53
C HIS A 24 -22.37 10.49 16.69
N ALA A 25 -23.21 9.45 16.67
CA ALA A 25 -22.75 8.07 16.80
C ALA A 25 -21.94 7.61 15.56
N ALA A 26 -22.32 8.09 14.37
CA ALA A 26 -21.58 7.84 13.14
C ALA A 26 -20.23 8.60 13.09
N GLN A 27 -20.18 9.84 13.58
CA GLN A 27 -18.93 10.60 13.70
C GLN A 27 -17.96 9.98 14.71
N ASP A 28 -18.44 9.52 15.87
CA ASP A 28 -17.57 8.83 16.85
C ASP A 28 -17.08 7.48 16.34
N ALA A 29 -17.92 6.74 15.61
CA ALA A 29 -17.53 5.49 14.97
C ALA A 29 -16.50 5.71 13.86
N MET A 30 -16.69 6.74 13.04
CA MET A 30 -15.75 7.13 11.99
C MET A 30 -14.43 7.63 12.59
N SER A 31 -14.45 8.50 13.60
CA SER A 31 -13.24 8.96 14.31
C SER A 31 -12.47 7.82 14.98
N ARG A 32 -13.16 6.83 15.57
CA ARG A 32 -12.49 5.64 16.14
C ARG A 32 -11.95 4.70 15.06
N ALA A 33 -12.63 4.57 13.92
CA ALA A 33 -12.14 3.81 12.79
C ALA A 33 -10.91 4.49 12.17
N GLU A 34 -10.94 5.80 11.95
CA GLU A 34 -9.82 6.62 11.49
C GLU A 34 -8.64 6.58 12.47
N ALA A 35 -8.89 6.67 13.77
CA ALA A 35 -7.85 6.54 14.81
C ALA A 35 -7.18 5.16 14.81
N ARG A 36 -7.89 4.10 14.39
CA ARG A 36 -7.32 2.75 14.23
C ARG A 36 -6.64 2.56 12.88
N GLN A 37 -7.13 3.22 11.83
CA GLN A 37 -6.52 3.22 10.50
C GLN A 37 -5.22 4.04 10.43
N THR A 38 -4.97 4.92 11.42
CA THR A 38 -3.77 5.77 11.49
C THR A 38 -2.64 5.20 12.33
N VAL A 39 -2.80 4.00 12.92
CA VAL A 39 -1.65 3.22 13.42
C VAL A 39 -1.02 2.52 12.22
N GLU A 40 -0.48 3.33 11.32
CA GLU A 40 0.55 2.90 10.37
C GLU A 40 1.61 2.09 11.11
N ASP A 41 2.31 1.20 10.41
CA ASP A 41 3.55 0.57 10.85
C ASP A 41 4.61 1.67 11.11
N ARG A 42 4.43 2.54 12.11
CA ARG A 42 5.28 3.71 12.37
C ARG A 42 6.36 3.41 13.39
N THR A 43 6.27 2.27 14.06
CA THR A 43 7.40 1.86 14.89
C THR A 43 8.52 1.38 13.96
N PRO A 44 9.77 1.81 14.18
CA PRO A 44 10.92 1.31 13.42
C PRO A 44 10.98 -0.23 13.40
N GLN A 45 10.54 -0.87 14.48
CA GLN A 45 10.43 -2.32 14.59
C GLN A 45 9.40 -2.91 13.62
N ALA A 46 8.20 -2.33 13.53
CA ALA A 46 7.17 -2.79 12.60
C ALA A 46 7.62 -2.61 11.14
N GLN A 47 8.20 -1.45 10.81
CA GLN A 47 8.78 -1.20 9.48
C GLN A 47 9.84 -2.23 9.13
N PHE A 48 10.78 -2.50 10.04
CA PHE A 48 11.78 -3.53 9.84
C PHE A 48 11.17 -4.91 9.58
N GLN A 49 10.14 -5.32 10.33
CA GLN A 49 9.48 -6.60 10.08
C GLN A 49 8.76 -6.62 8.73
N THR A 50 8.14 -5.52 8.32
CA THR A 50 7.50 -5.37 7.01
C THR A 50 8.53 -5.48 5.89
N SER A 51 9.59 -4.67 5.90
CA SER A 51 10.68 -4.74 4.92
C SER A 51 11.35 -6.12 4.87
N LYS A 52 11.52 -6.78 6.03
CA LYS A 52 12.03 -8.16 6.07
C LYS A 52 11.11 -9.13 5.33
N ARG A 53 9.79 -9.03 5.51
CA ARG A 53 8.83 -9.92 4.83
C ARG A 53 8.86 -9.69 3.32
N GLU A 54 8.86 -8.42 2.90
CA GLU A 54 8.91 -8.03 1.49
C GLU A 54 10.21 -8.50 0.81
N ALA A 55 11.37 -8.27 1.44
CA ALA A 55 12.65 -8.73 0.90
C ALA A 55 12.71 -10.26 0.74
N ASN A 56 12.13 -11.01 1.70
CA ASN A 56 12.04 -12.47 1.57
C ASN A 56 11.09 -12.90 0.47
N ALA A 57 9.95 -12.21 0.28
CA ALA A 57 9.03 -12.50 -0.81
C ALA A 57 9.69 -12.26 -2.18
N ALA A 58 10.32 -11.09 -2.36
CA ALA A 58 11.07 -10.75 -3.56
C ALA A 58 12.21 -11.75 -3.84
N TYR A 59 12.90 -12.21 -2.80
CA TYR A 59 13.91 -13.26 -2.95
C TYR A 59 13.33 -14.58 -3.47
N GLN A 60 12.16 -15.01 -2.96
CA GLN A 60 11.51 -16.24 -3.43
C GLN A 60 11.05 -16.11 -4.88
N GLU A 61 10.52 -14.95 -5.28
CA GLU A 61 10.17 -14.65 -6.67
C GLU A 61 11.41 -14.69 -7.57
N ALA A 62 12.51 -14.06 -7.15
CA ALA A 62 13.78 -14.10 -7.87
C ALA A 62 14.31 -15.53 -8.02
N LEU A 63 14.23 -16.36 -6.96
CA LEU A 63 14.62 -17.77 -7.04
C LEU A 63 13.73 -18.56 -8.01
N ALA A 64 12.43 -18.27 -8.08
CA ALA A 64 11.53 -18.91 -9.02
C ALA A 64 11.94 -18.59 -10.47
N GLU A 65 12.34 -17.34 -10.74
CA GLU A 65 12.89 -16.97 -12.06
C GLU A 65 14.25 -17.58 -12.34
N CYS A 66 15.18 -17.58 -11.38
CA CYS A 66 16.48 -18.21 -11.54
C CYS A 66 16.35 -19.70 -11.90
N LYS A 67 15.36 -20.41 -11.34
CA LYS A 67 15.11 -21.83 -11.63
C LYS A 67 14.70 -22.10 -13.08
N LYS A 68 14.25 -21.10 -13.84
CA LYS A 68 13.96 -21.23 -15.27
C LYS A 68 15.25 -21.25 -16.12
N MET A 69 16.36 -20.79 -15.56
CA MET A 69 17.68 -20.79 -16.20
C MET A 69 18.41 -22.13 -15.96
N ARG A 70 19.50 -22.37 -16.69
CA ARG A 70 20.31 -23.59 -16.59
C ARG A 70 21.79 -23.26 -16.40
N GLY A 71 22.55 -24.23 -15.90
CA GLY A 71 24.01 -24.14 -15.82
C GLY A 71 24.52 -22.96 -14.98
N THR A 72 25.58 -22.32 -15.46
CA THR A 72 26.28 -21.22 -14.77
C THR A 72 25.38 -20.00 -14.56
N ASP A 73 24.50 -19.68 -15.51
CA ASP A 73 23.61 -18.52 -15.41
C ASP A 73 22.62 -18.66 -14.25
N ARG A 74 22.08 -19.87 -14.03
CA ARG A 74 21.25 -20.16 -12.86
C ARG A 74 22.02 -19.90 -11.56
N ASN A 75 23.25 -20.38 -11.47
CA ASN A 75 24.05 -20.25 -10.26
C ASN A 75 24.40 -18.78 -9.98
N LYS A 76 24.74 -18.02 -11.03
CA LYS A 76 24.97 -16.57 -10.95
C LYS A 76 23.71 -15.84 -10.48
N CYS A 77 22.56 -16.13 -11.09
CA CYS A 77 21.28 -15.55 -10.71
C CYS A 77 20.95 -15.81 -9.23
N MET A 78 21.11 -17.05 -8.76
CA MET A 78 20.85 -17.38 -7.34
C MET A 78 21.80 -16.67 -6.39
N SER A 79 23.06 -16.49 -6.79
CA SER A 79 24.04 -15.73 -6.03
C SER A 79 23.66 -14.25 -5.95
N GLU A 80 23.27 -13.64 -7.07
CA GLU A 80 22.81 -12.25 -7.13
C GLU A 80 21.55 -12.04 -6.29
N ALA A 81 20.56 -12.92 -6.41
CA ALA A 81 19.34 -12.87 -5.61
C ALA A 81 19.63 -12.92 -4.10
N LYS A 82 20.60 -13.76 -3.68
CA LYS A 82 21.02 -13.84 -2.28
C LYS A 82 21.71 -12.55 -1.82
N THR A 83 22.58 -11.98 -2.64
CA THR A 83 23.23 -10.69 -2.36
C THR A 83 22.21 -9.57 -2.21
N ASN A 84 21.19 -9.53 -3.09
CA ASN A 84 20.12 -8.54 -3.01
C ASN A 84 19.33 -8.66 -1.70
N LEU A 85 18.93 -9.87 -1.32
CA LEU A 85 18.29 -10.11 -0.02
C LEU A 85 19.15 -9.61 1.14
N GLN A 86 20.46 -9.88 1.12
CA GLN A 86 21.36 -9.41 2.18
C GLN A 86 21.44 -7.89 2.23
N ASN A 87 21.48 -7.22 1.08
CA ASN A 87 21.50 -5.77 0.98
C ASN A 87 20.19 -5.16 1.49
N ASP A 88 19.04 -5.69 1.10
CA ASP A 88 17.72 -5.23 1.55
C ASP A 88 17.58 -5.35 3.07
N LEU A 89 18.02 -6.48 3.63
CA LEU A 89 18.02 -6.68 5.07
C LEU A 89 19.02 -5.79 5.81
N ALA A 90 20.18 -5.50 5.22
CA ALA A 90 21.15 -4.57 5.79
C ALA A 90 20.58 -3.15 5.82
N GLU A 91 19.89 -2.72 4.75
CA GLU A 91 19.25 -1.42 4.69
C GLU A 91 18.10 -1.30 5.70
N ALA A 92 17.24 -2.32 5.78
CA ALA A 92 16.16 -2.37 6.77
C ALA A 92 16.69 -2.30 8.21
N ARG A 93 17.86 -2.91 8.49
CA ARG A 93 18.51 -2.82 9.82
C ARG A 93 19.01 -1.41 10.13
N LYS A 94 19.53 -0.68 9.14
CA LYS A 94 19.93 0.73 9.35
C LYS A 94 18.72 1.57 9.72
N ALA A 95 17.62 1.43 9.00
CA ALA A 95 16.37 2.12 9.29
C ALA A 95 15.85 1.83 10.72
N LEU A 96 16.01 0.59 11.19
CA LEU A 96 15.68 0.23 12.58
C LEU A 96 16.53 0.99 13.60
N THR A 97 17.84 1.10 13.37
CA THR A 97 18.78 1.80 14.28
C THR A 97 18.67 3.32 14.21
N SER A 98 18.24 3.89 13.07
CA SER A 98 18.07 5.33 12.90
C SER A 98 16.79 5.88 13.52
N GLY A 99 15.85 5.02 13.92
CA GLY A 99 14.62 5.40 14.62
C GLY A 99 14.69 5.25 16.15
N GLN A 100 15.88 5.00 16.71
CA GLN A 100 16.13 4.94 18.17
C GLN A 100 16.60 6.30 18.70
#